data_AF-A0A8T6M1V1-F1
#
_entry.id   AF-A0A8T6M1V1-F1
#
_cell.length_a   1.000
_cell.length_b   1.000
_cell.length_c   1.000
_cell.angle_alpha   90.00
_cell.angle_beta   90.00
_cell.angle_gamma   90.00
#
_symmetry.space_group_name_H-M   'P 1'
#
loop_
_entity.id
_entity.type
_entity.pdbx_description
1 polymer ?
#
loop_
_entity_poly.entity_id
_entity_poly.type
_entity_poly.pdbx_seq_one_letter_code
_entity_poly.pdbx_strand_id
1 'polypeptide(L)'
;MKIDSLKDHGIPVEFIEKLKQQKINQLNEPQVKSIENGLLSFKNQVVSAPTASGKTLIATLAMIKKLKTEGSKAIYLVPLVALAG
;
A
#
# COMPACT_ATOMS: atom_id res chain seq x y z
N MET A 1 2.57 -2.66 13.05
CA MET A 1 1.83 -1.38 13.04
C MET A 1 0.34 -1.67 12.85
N LYS A 2 -0.56 -1.06 13.63
CA LYS A 2 -2.02 -1.25 13.42
C LYS A 2 -2.47 -0.55 12.14
N ILE A 3 -3.44 -1.09 11.42
CA ILE A 3 -3.91 -0.43 10.18
C ILE A 3 -4.63 0.89 10.47
N ASP A 4 -5.19 1.07 11.67
CA ASP A 4 -5.87 2.30 12.06
C ASP A 4 -4.96 3.54 12.02
N SER A 5 -3.65 3.38 12.26
CA SER A 5 -2.72 4.50 12.20
C SER A 5 -2.45 4.99 10.77
N LEU A 6 -2.89 4.26 9.74
CA LEU A 6 -2.78 4.72 8.35
C LEU A 6 -3.61 5.98 8.09
N LYS A 7 -4.66 6.23 8.88
CA LYS A 7 -5.46 7.46 8.80
C LYS A 7 -4.59 8.71 9.03
N ASP A 8 -3.62 8.61 9.94
CA ASP A 8 -2.73 9.70 10.33
C ASP A 8 -1.72 10.00 9.20
N HIS A 9 -1.52 9.04 8.29
CA HIS A 9 -0.75 9.22 7.06
C HIS A 9 -1.63 9.65 5.87
N GLY A 10 -2.89 10.02 6.10
CA GLY A 10 -3.83 10.45 5.07
C GLY A 10 -4.27 9.34 4.11
N ILE A 11 -4.29 8.09 4.60
CA ILE A 11 -4.96 6.99 3.90
C ILE A 11 -6.47 7.08 4.19
N PRO A 12 -7.36 6.86 3.19
CA PRO A 12 -8.80 7.01 3.38
C PRO A 12 -9.36 5.98 4.35
N VAL A 13 -10.26 6.41 5.23
CA VAL A 13 -10.94 5.53 6.20
C VAL A 13 -11.67 4.39 5.49
N GLU A 14 -12.32 4.67 4.36
CA GLU A 14 -12.99 3.66 3.52
C GLU A 14 -12.05 2.52 3.10
N PHE A 15 -10.78 2.84 2.82
CA PHE A 15 -9.79 1.83 2.46
C PHE A 15 -9.36 1.02 3.70
N ILE A 16 -9.17 1.67 4.84
CA ILE A 16 -8.83 1.01 6.11
C ILE A 16 -9.95 0.04 6.51
N GLU A 17 -11.21 0.43 6.39
CA GLU A 17 -12.35 -0.44 6.69
C GLU A 17 -12.44 -1.63 5.72
N LYS A 18 -12.13 -1.44 4.43
CA LYS A 18 -12.00 -2.57 3.49
C LYS A 18 -10.90 -3.56 3.90
N LEU A 19 -9.75 -3.06 4.39
CA LEU A 19 -8.69 -3.94 4.91
C LEU A 19 -9.16 -4.74 6.13
N LYS A 20 -9.90 -4.12 7.07
CA LYS A 20 -10.49 -4.82 8.23
C LYS A 20 -11.47 -5.91 7.80
N GLN A 21 -12.32 -5.63 6.81
CA GLN A 21 -13.26 -6.62 6.26
C GLN A 21 -12.52 -7.82 5.66
N GLN A 22 -11.33 -7.61 5.11
CA GLN A 22 -10.43 -8.67 4.63
C GLN A 22 -9.62 -9.34 5.75
N LYS A 23 -9.93 -9.05 7.03
CA LYS A 23 -9.23 -9.53 8.23
C LYS A 23 -7.77 -9.07 8.32
N ILE A 24 -7.42 -7.99 7.63
CA ILE A 24 -6.08 -7.37 7.70
C ILE A 24 -6.14 -6.29 8.79
N ASN A 25 -5.72 -6.63 10.00
CA ASN A 25 -5.77 -5.72 11.16
C ASN A 25 -4.41 -5.08 11.50
N GLN A 26 -3.32 -5.64 10.99
CA GLN A 26 -1.96 -5.16 11.24
C GLN A 26 -1.09 -5.32 10.00
N LEU A 27 -0.17 -4.38 9.83
CA LEU A 27 0.88 -4.45 8.83
C LEU A 27 2.01 -5.36 9.29
N ASN A 28 2.52 -6.17 8.36
CA ASN A 28 3.69 -7.01 8.59
C ASN A 28 5.00 -6.21 8.47
N GLU A 29 6.11 -6.85 8.83
CA GLU A 29 7.42 -6.18 8.91
C GLU A 29 7.87 -5.52 7.58
N PRO A 30 7.80 -6.17 6.40
CA PRO A 30 8.13 -5.50 5.13
C PRO A 30 7.28 -4.26 4.83
N GLN A 31 5.99 -4.29 5.17
CA GLN A 31 5.07 -3.16 4.96
C GLN A 31 5.41 -1.99 5.88
N VAL A 32 5.67 -2.26 7.17
CA VAL A 32 6.07 -1.23 8.14
C VAL A 32 7.38 -0.60 7.70
N LYS A 33 8.38 -1.42 7.37
CA LYS A 33 9.69 -0.96 6.90
C LYS A 33 9.58 -0.09 5.64
N SER A 34 8.67 -0.40 4.72
CA SER A 34 8.44 0.43 3.54
C SER A 34 7.86 1.80 3.90
N ILE A 35 6.89 1.87 4.83
CA ILE A 35 6.34 3.14 5.33
C ILE A 35 7.42 3.97 6.02
N GLU A 36 8.23 3.36 6.90
CA GLU A 36 9.35 4.02 7.59
C GLU A 36 10.39 4.58 6.60
N ASN A 37 10.61 3.89 5.49
CA ASN A 37 11.48 4.37 4.40
C ASN A 37 10.82 5.41 3.49
N GLY A 38 9.66 5.96 3.86
CA GLY A 38 9.03 7.09 3.19
C GLY A 38 8.10 6.74 2.03
N LEU A 39 7.50 5.53 2.03
CA LEU A 39 6.54 5.09 1.01
C LEU A 39 5.39 6.11 0.84
N LEU A 40 4.83 6.56 1.97
CA LEU A 40 3.69 7.48 2.01
C LEU A 40 4.11 8.96 1.82
N SER A 41 5.42 9.21 1.70
CA SER A 41 6.02 10.49 1.32
C SER A 41 6.49 10.50 -0.14
N PHE A 42 6.07 9.52 -0.94
CA PHE A 42 6.41 9.37 -2.36
C PHE A 42 7.91 9.23 -2.66
N LYS A 43 8.70 8.68 -1.71
CA LYS A 43 10.08 8.31 -1.99
C LYS A 43 10.11 7.08 -2.89
N ASN A 44 10.99 7.08 -3.89
CA ASN A 44 11.22 5.92 -4.74
C ASN A 44 11.81 4.77 -3.90
N GLN A 45 11.31 3.55 -4.11
CA GLN A 45 11.75 2.38 -3.35
C GLN A 45 11.87 1.15 -4.26
N VAL A 46 12.86 0.31 -3.95
CA VAL A 46 12.93 -1.06 -4.44
C VAL A 46 12.62 -1.98 -3.25
N VAL A 47 11.53 -2.72 -3.34
CA VAL A 47 11.08 -3.62 -2.27
C VAL A 47 11.34 -5.06 -2.67
N SER A 48 12.24 -5.72 -1.96
CA SER A 48 12.51 -7.15 -2.09
C SER A 48 12.06 -7.88 -0.84
N ALA A 49 11.13 -8.82 -0.99
CA ALA A 49 10.60 -9.64 0.10
C ALA A 49 10.05 -10.96 -0.46
N PRO A 50 9.95 -12.03 0.35
CA PRO A 50 9.40 -13.32 -0.08
C PRO A 50 7.99 -13.24 -0.69
N THR A 51 7.59 -14.22 -1.49
CA THR A 51 6.20 -14.32 -1.99
C THR A 51 5.23 -14.47 -0.80
N ALA A 52 3.99 -14.01 -0.97
CA ALA A 52 2.98 -13.92 0.10
C ALA A 52 3.31 -12.95 1.27
N SER A 53 4.43 -12.23 1.23
CA SER A 53 4.79 -11.22 2.24
C SER A 53 3.99 -9.90 2.14
N GLY A 54 2.90 -9.87 1.35
CA GLY A 54 2.05 -8.68 1.23
C GLY A 54 2.66 -7.50 0.46
N LYS A 55 3.57 -7.75 -0.50
CA LYS A 55 4.14 -6.71 -1.40
C LYS A 55 3.08 -5.93 -2.17
N THR A 56 1.98 -6.58 -2.57
CA THR A 56 0.87 -5.94 -3.26
C THR A 56 0.28 -4.81 -2.43
N LEU A 57 0.08 -5.01 -1.12
CA LEU A 57 -0.46 -3.98 -0.23
C LEU A 57 0.48 -2.76 -0.13
N ILE A 58 1.80 -2.95 -0.19
CA ILE A 58 2.78 -1.86 -0.21
C ILE A 58 2.53 -0.96 -1.44
N ALA A 59 2.43 -1.57 -2.63
CA ALA A 59 2.13 -0.84 -3.85
C ALA A 59 0.75 -0.14 -3.78
N THR A 60 -0.27 -0.84 -3.29
CA THR A 60 -1.63 -0.29 -3.16
C THR A 60 -1.67 0.92 -2.22
N LEU A 61 -0.96 0.89 -1.09
CA LEU A 61 -0.89 2.01 -0.15
C LEU A 61 -0.27 3.26 -0.81
N ALA A 62 0.83 3.11 -1.54
CA ALA A 62 1.46 4.20 -2.28
C ALA A 62 0.52 4.78 -3.34
N MET A 63 -0.15 3.92 -4.12
CA MET A 63 -1.08 4.35 -5.17
C MET A 63 -2.28 5.10 -4.59
N ILE A 64 -2.90 4.58 -3.53
CA ILE A 64 -4.06 5.22 -2.89
C ILE A 64 -3.68 6.57 -2.29
N LYS A 65 -2.52 6.64 -1.62
CA LYS A 65 -2.01 7.91 -1.10
C LYS A 65 -1.80 8.93 -2.21
N LYS A 66 -1.27 8.48 -3.36
CA LYS A 66 -1.04 9.34 -4.53
C LYS A 66 -2.34 9.81 -5.15
N LEU A 67 -3.29 8.90 -5.40
CA LEU A 67 -4.58 9.17 -6.04
C LEU A 67 -5.48 10.14 -5.27
N LYS A 68 -5.19 10.41 -3.99
CA LYS A 68 -5.84 11.49 -3.24
C LYS A 68 -5.31 12.89 -3.56
N THR A 69 -4.18 13.01 -4.25
CA THR A 69 -3.70 14.29 -4.78
C THR A 69 -4.46 14.60 -6.07
N GLU A 70 -5.02 15.81 -6.18
CA GLU A 70 -5.77 16.24 -7.37
C GLU A 70 -4.93 16.11 -8.65
N GLY A 71 -5.57 15.66 -9.75
CA GLY A 71 -4.91 15.47 -11.05
C GLY A 71 -3.91 14.31 -11.14
N SER A 72 -3.75 13.51 -10.08
CA SER A 72 -2.78 12.41 -10.05
C SER A 72 -3.29 11.12 -10.71
N LYS A 73 -2.35 10.30 -11.17
CA LYS A 73 -2.59 8.97 -11.76
C LYS A 73 -1.60 7.97 -11.20
N ALA A 74 -1.97 6.69 -11.21
CA ALA A 74 -1.10 5.58 -10.83
C ALA A 74 -1.15 4.49 -11.91
N ILE A 75 0.00 3.85 -12.17
CA ILE A 75 0.13 2.74 -13.12
C ILE A 75 0.70 1.55 -12.34
N TYR A 76 0.00 0.42 -12.37
CA TYR A 76 0.46 -0.84 -11.78
C TYR A 76 0.83 -1.80 -12.91
N LEU A 77 2.12 -2.09 -13.04
CA LEU A 77 2.64 -2.97 -14.09
C LEU A 77 2.73 -4.41 -13.58
N VAL A 78 2.24 -5.34 -14.38
CA VAL A 78 2.33 -6.78 -14.12
C VAL A 78 2.99 -7.47 -15.32
N PRO A 79 3.75 -8.56 -15.09
CA PRO A 79 4.51 -9.21 -16.16
C PRO A 79 3.64 -10.03 -17.12
N LEU A 80 2.45 -10.45 -16.68
CA LEU A 80 1.56 -11.33 -17.45
C LEU A 80 0.16 -10.71 -17.52
N VAL A 81 -0.46 -10.81 -18.69
CA VAL A 81 -1.85 -10.35 -18.91
C VAL A 81 -2.82 -11.06 -17.97
N ALA A 82 -2.58 -12.34 -17.67
CA ALA A 82 -3.39 -13.13 -16.75
C ALA A 82 -3.43 -12.57 -15.30
N LEU A 83 -2.49 -11.69 -14.92
CA LEU A 83 -2.46 -11.05 -13.60
C LEU A 83 -3.12 -9.66 -13.59
N ALA A 84 -3.52 -9.14 -14.74
CA ALA A 84 -4.20 -7.85 -14.87
C ALA A 84 -5.72 -7.94 -14.76
N GLY A 85 -6.26 -9.16 -14.72
CA GLY A 85 -7.69 -9.45 -14.62
C GLY A 85 -8.25 -9.33 -13.20
#